data_AF-A0A0G1CEK3-F1
#
_entry.id   AF-A0A0G1CEK3-F1
#
_cell.length_a   1.000
_cell.length_b   1.000
_cell.length_c   1.000
_cell.angle_alpha   90.00
_cell.angle_beta   90.00
_cell.angle_gamma   90.00
#
_symmetry.space_group_name_H-M   'P 1'
#
loop_
_entity.id
_entity.type
_entity.pdbx_description
1 polymer ?
#
loop_
_entity_poly.entity_id
_entity_poly.type
_entity_poly.pdbx_seq_one_letter_code
_entity_poly.pdbx_strand_id
1 'polypeptide(L)'
;MGALNQDIKNFRNPSRHWKYNGAFSVELEHDADMSIVPTSATIKGDSVHVRYGLIKQTMSGIQFYSRRSPFHWGYPFIKVIRDEKGNLLWVNDKHR
;
A
#
# COMPACT_ATOMS: atom_id res chain seq x y z
N MET A 1 13.36 -16.95 -8.30
CA MET A 1 12.10 -16.23 -8.02
C MET A 1 11.38 -16.72 -6.73
N GLY A 2 12.06 -17.39 -5.78
CA GLY A 2 11.38 -18.02 -4.62
C GLY A 2 11.32 -17.19 -3.33
N ALA A 3 12.13 -16.15 -3.17
CA ALA A 3 12.25 -15.40 -1.91
C ALA A 3 11.05 -14.47 -1.64
N LEU A 4 10.61 -13.71 -2.66
CA LEU A 4 9.54 -12.71 -2.54
C LEU A 4 8.20 -13.30 -2.08
N ASN A 5 7.85 -14.51 -2.54
CA ASN A 5 6.61 -15.17 -2.15
C ASN A 5 6.66 -15.77 -0.74
N GLN A 6 7.85 -16.18 -0.27
CA GLN A 6 8.02 -16.74 1.07
C GLN A 6 7.94 -15.64 2.15
N ASP A 7 8.40 -14.43 1.83
CA ASP A 7 8.32 -13.27 2.71
C ASP A 7 6.86 -12.82 2.92
N ILE A 8 6.05 -12.83 1.86
CA ILE A 8 4.61 -12.49 1.93
C ILE A 8 3.85 -13.46 2.84
N LYS A 9 4.07 -14.77 2.70
CA LYS A 9 3.39 -15.80 3.50
C LYS A 9 3.59 -15.62 5.00
N ASN A 10 4.81 -15.32 5.42
CA ASN A 10 5.19 -15.26 6.83
C ASN A 10 5.06 -13.85 7.44
N PHE A 11 4.81 -12.82 6.62
CA PHE A 11 4.75 -11.44 7.07
C PHE A 11 3.58 -11.20 8.03
N ARG A 12 3.82 -10.70 9.24
CA ARG A 12 2.73 -10.34 10.15
C ARG A 12 2.32 -8.90 9.90
N ASN A 13 1.06 -8.68 9.53
CA ASN A 13 0.52 -7.34 9.40
C ASN A 13 0.61 -6.57 10.72
N PRO A 14 0.83 -5.25 10.66
CA PRO A 14 0.87 -4.42 11.85
C PRO A 14 -0.52 -4.26 12.48
N SER A 15 -0.58 -3.68 13.69
CA SER A 15 -1.81 -3.52 14.46
C SER A 15 -2.79 -2.51 13.84
N ARG A 16 -4.06 -2.52 14.28
CA ARG A 16 -5.16 -1.69 13.72
C ARG A 16 -4.99 -0.17 13.84
N HIS A 17 -3.92 0.31 14.47
CA HIS A 17 -3.57 1.74 14.61
C HIS A 17 -2.19 2.08 14.04
N TRP A 18 -1.71 1.24 13.13
CA TRP A 18 -0.43 1.40 12.49
C TRP A 18 -0.32 2.69 11.67
N LYS A 19 0.87 3.28 11.71
CA LYS A 19 1.23 4.47 10.95
C LYS A 19 2.62 4.28 10.34
N TYR A 20 2.80 4.78 9.12
CA TYR A 20 4.08 4.79 8.42
C TYR A 20 4.31 6.15 7.77
N ASN A 21 5.52 6.70 7.93
CA ASN A 21 5.96 7.93 7.25
C ASN A 21 7.17 7.59 6.39
N GLY A 22 7.11 7.94 5.11
CA GLY A 22 8.18 7.65 4.17
C GLY A 22 7.67 7.42 2.75
N ALA A 23 8.58 7.07 1.86
CA ALA A 23 8.23 6.63 0.52
C ALA A 23 7.67 5.20 0.58
N PHE A 24 6.61 4.94 -0.20
CA PHE A 24 5.99 3.63 -0.27
C PHE A 24 5.42 3.36 -1.67
N SER A 25 5.14 2.08 -1.91
CA SER A 25 4.37 1.61 -3.07
C SER A 25 3.16 0.81 -2.61
N VAL A 26 2.07 0.92 -3.35
CA VAL A 26 0.84 0.15 -3.15
C VAL A 26 0.57 -0.61 -4.44
N GLU A 27 0.59 -1.93 -4.35
CA GLU A 27 0.22 -2.83 -5.44
C GLU A 27 -1.28 -3.14 -5.32
N LEU A 28 -2.00 -2.97 -6.42
CA LEU A 28 -3.47 -2.97 -6.45
C LEU A 28 -4.03 -4.11 -7.31
N GLU A 29 -5.30 -4.40 -7.12
CA GLU A 29 -6.08 -5.16 -8.10
C GLU A 29 -6.21 -4.41 -9.44
N HIS A 30 -6.35 -5.18 -10.51
CA HIS A 30 -6.38 -4.64 -11.87
C HIS A 30 -7.59 -3.72 -12.11
N ASP A 31 -8.68 -3.91 -11.36
CA ASP A 31 -9.92 -3.13 -11.43
C ASP A 31 -9.99 -1.99 -10.40
N ALA A 32 -8.91 -1.73 -9.66
CA ALA A 32 -8.87 -0.64 -8.70
C ALA A 32 -8.96 0.72 -9.41
N ASP A 33 -9.83 1.61 -8.90
CA ASP A 33 -9.97 2.96 -9.46
C ASP A 33 -8.71 3.79 -9.23
N MET A 34 -7.98 4.07 -10.32
CA MET A 34 -6.75 4.87 -10.30
C MET A 34 -7.02 6.38 -10.41
N SER A 35 -8.24 6.81 -10.73
CA SER A 35 -8.59 8.23 -10.90
C SER A 35 -8.50 9.02 -9.59
N ILE A 36 -8.58 8.33 -8.45
CA ILE A 36 -8.45 8.91 -7.11
C ILE A 36 -7.00 9.24 -6.71
N VAL A 37 -6.01 8.78 -7.48
CA VAL A 37 -4.60 8.96 -7.17
C VAL A 37 -4.21 10.43 -7.40
N PRO A 38 -3.65 11.12 -6.39
CA PRO A 38 -3.25 12.50 -6.56
C PRO A 38 -2.07 12.61 -7.55
N THR A 39 -2.00 13.73 -8.28
CA THR A 39 -0.93 14.03 -9.25
C THR A 39 0.49 14.07 -8.65
N SER A 40 0.59 14.14 -7.32
CA SER A 40 1.84 14.08 -6.58
C SER A 40 2.39 12.66 -6.40
N ALA A 41 1.62 11.63 -6.75
CA ALA A 41 2.02 10.23 -6.80
C ALA A 41 2.22 9.77 -8.25
N THR A 42 2.92 8.65 -8.45
CA THR A 42 3.19 8.09 -9.78
C THR A 42 2.54 6.73 -9.92
N ILE A 43 1.77 6.54 -10.99
CA ILE A 43 1.17 5.24 -11.35
C ILE A 43 2.13 4.50 -12.29
N LYS A 44 2.36 3.22 -12.03
CA LYS A 44 3.17 2.30 -12.86
C LYS A 44 2.45 0.95 -12.95
N GLY A 45 1.73 0.72 -14.04
CA GLY A 45 0.84 -0.45 -14.14
C GLY A 45 -0.17 -0.46 -12.99
N ASP A 46 -0.31 -1.59 -12.32
CA ASP A 46 -1.22 -1.76 -11.16
C ASP A 46 -0.59 -1.29 -9.84
N SER A 47 0.43 -0.43 -9.87
CA SER A 47 1.11 0.06 -8.67
C SER A 47 1.15 1.58 -8.58
N VAL A 48 0.91 2.09 -7.36
CA VAL A 48 1.00 3.52 -7.04
C VAL A 48 2.20 3.77 -6.16
N HIS A 49 3.08 4.66 -6.59
CA HIS A 49 4.32 5.03 -5.89
C HIS A 49 4.21 6.43 -5.30
N VAL A 50 4.51 6.56 -4.01
CA VAL A 50 4.48 7.82 -3.27
C VAL A 50 5.86 8.10 -2.71
N ARG A 51 6.46 9.24 -3.06
CA ARG A 51 7.80 9.65 -2.58
C ARG A 51 7.78 10.30 -1.20
N TYR A 52 6.73 11.05 -0.88
CA TYR A 52 6.58 11.76 0.40
C TYR A 52 5.23 11.39 1.00
N GLY A 53 5.20 10.19 1.57
CA GLY A 53 3.98 9.50 1.94
C GLY A 53 3.72 9.42 3.43
N LEU A 54 2.44 9.29 3.76
CA LEU A 54 1.95 8.87 5.08
C LEU A 54 0.88 7.81 4.88
N ILE A 55 0.97 6.73 5.66
CA ILE A 55 -0.04 5.69 5.75
C ILE A 55 -0.61 5.71 7.16
N LYS A 56 -1.94 5.66 7.27
CA LYS A 56 -2.65 5.51 8.54
C LYS A 56 -3.66 4.38 8.44
N GLN A 57 -3.51 3.36 9.26
CA GLN A 57 -4.58 2.41 9.49
C GLN A 57 -5.52 2.96 10.57
N THR A 58 -6.80 3.02 10.23
CA THR A 58 -7.89 3.41 11.12
C THR A 58 -8.88 2.25 11.25
N MET A 59 -9.89 2.40 12.09
CA MET A 59 -11.00 1.44 12.15
C MET A 59 -11.73 1.28 10.82
N SER A 60 -11.70 2.31 9.97
CA SER A 60 -12.42 2.35 8.70
C SER A 60 -11.59 1.86 7.50
N GLY A 61 -10.28 1.62 7.66
CA GLY A 61 -9.43 1.22 6.53
C GLY A 61 -7.99 1.69 6.62
N ILE A 62 -7.29 1.59 5.49
CA ILE A 62 -5.96 2.16 5.30
C ILE A 62 -6.12 3.45 4.49
N GLN A 63 -5.68 4.57 5.07
CA GLN A 63 -5.68 5.86 4.40
C GLN A 63 -4.27 6.24 3.99
N PHE A 64 -4.13 6.65 2.73
CA PHE A 64 -2.87 7.07 2.13
C PHE A 64 -2.85 8.57 1.96
N TYR A 65 -1.67 9.15 2.03
CA TYR A 65 -1.44 10.55 1.76
C TYR A 65 -0.20 10.72 0.89
N SER A 66 -0.28 11.56 -0.13
CA SER A 66 0.88 12.01 -0.92
C SER A 66 1.00 13.53 -0.80
N ARG A 67 2.07 14.04 -0.19
CA ARG A 67 2.23 15.48 0.11
C ARG A 67 1.00 16.12 0.76
N ARG A 68 0.35 15.40 1.70
CA ARG A 68 -0.90 15.76 2.40
C ARG A 68 -2.20 15.58 1.62
N SER A 69 -2.18 15.26 0.33
CA SER A 69 -3.39 14.91 -0.42
C SER A 69 -3.84 13.50 -0.05
N PRO A 70 -5.03 13.32 0.56
CA PRO A 70 -5.52 12.01 0.96
C PRO A 70 -6.08 11.23 -0.23
N PHE A 71 -5.92 9.91 -0.22
CA PHE A 71 -6.60 8.97 -1.11
C PHE A 71 -6.69 7.59 -0.44
N HIS A 72 -7.60 6.73 -0.89
CA HIS A 72 -7.82 5.42 -0.28
C HIS A 72 -8.52 4.46 -1.24
N TRP A 73 -8.22 3.18 -1.09
CA TRP A 73 -8.99 2.09 -1.67
C TRP A 73 -9.59 1.25 -0.55
N GLY A 74 -10.66 0.52 -0.87
CA GLY A 74 -11.12 -0.57 -0.02
C GLY A 74 -10.06 -1.67 0.09
N TYR A 75 -10.01 -2.36 1.23
CA TYR A 75 -9.10 -3.50 1.44
C TYR A 75 -9.07 -4.52 0.29
N PRO A 76 -10.20 -4.90 -0.35
CA PRO A 76 -10.18 -5.87 -1.44
C PRO A 76 -9.32 -5.46 -2.66
N PHE A 77 -9.09 -4.17 -2.86
CA PHE A 77 -8.33 -3.66 -4.00
C PHE A 77 -6.83 -3.50 -3.70
N ILE A 78 -6.41 -3.64 -2.45
CA ILE A 78 -5.01 -3.51 -2.05
C ILE A 78 -4.43 -4.93 -1.93
N LYS A 79 -3.40 -5.24 -2.72
CA LYS A 79 -2.69 -6.51 -2.62
C LYS A 79 -1.61 -6.44 -1.56
N VAL A 80 -0.67 -5.50 -1.73
CA VAL A 80 0.53 -5.38 -0.90
C VAL A 80 0.97 -3.92 -0.82
N ILE A 81 1.51 -3.52 0.34
CA ILE A 81 2.16 -2.24 0.56
C ILE A 81 3.63 -2.49 0.91
N ARG A 82 4.56 -1.78 0.24
CA ARG A 82 6.00 -1.87 0.50
C ARG A 82 6.62 -0.50 0.73
N ASP A 83 7.68 -0.45 1.52
CA ASP A 83 8.51 0.76 1.65
C ASP A 83 9.39 0.98 0.41
N GLU A 84 10.16 2.06 0.39
CA GLU A 84 11.10 2.39 -0.69
C GLU A 84 12.22 1.36 -0.91
N LYS A 85 12.52 0.54 0.10
CA LYS A 85 13.53 -0.53 0.06
C LYS A 85 12.92 -1.86 -0.39
N GLY A 86 11.61 -1.90 -0.62
CA GLY A 86 10.87 -3.11 -0.98
C GLY A 86 10.44 -3.97 0.21
N ASN A 87 10.65 -3.52 1.45
CA ASN A 87 10.20 -4.26 2.62
C ASN A 87 8.68 -4.21 2.73
N LEU A 88 8.07 -5.34 3.09
CA LEU A 88 6.64 -5.43 3.33
C LEU A 88 6.24 -4.55 4.51
N LEU A 89 5.20 -3.75 4.29
CA LEU A 89 4.54 -2.96 5.34
C LEU A 89 3.16 -3.52 5.67
N TRP A 90 2.47 -4.06 4.67
CA TRP A 90 1.15 -4.67 4.80
C TRP A 90 0.87 -5.61 3.63
N VAL A 91 0.14 -6.70 3.87
CA VAL A 91 -0.29 -7.69 2.87
C VAL A 91 -1.76 -8.01 3.08
N ASN A 92 -2.52 -8.10 2.00
CA ASN A 92 -3.87 -8.63 2.06
C ASN A 92 -3.84 -10.16 2.17
N ASP A 93 -4.64 -10.72 3.08
CA ASP A 93 -4.65 -12.15 3.35
C ASP A 93 -5.04 -13.00 2.13
N LYS A 94 -5.79 -12.44 1.16
CA LYS A 94 -6.10 -13.10 -0.11
C LYS A 94 -4.88 -13.28 -1.02
N HIS A 95 -3.82 -12.52 -0.79
CA HIS A 95 -2.60 -12.49 -1.60
C HIS A 95 -1.38 -13.05 -0.83
N ARG A 96 -1.64 -13.79 0.26
CA ARG A 96 -0.63 -14.54 1.00
C ARG A 96 -0.28 -15.86 0.32
#